data_AF-A0A1H5Y3C5-F1
#
_entry.id   AF-A0A1H5Y3C5-F1
#
_cell.length_a   1.000
_cell.length_b   1.000
_cell.length_c   1.000
_cell.angle_alpha   90.00
_cell.angle_beta   90.00
_cell.angle_gamma   90.00
#
_symmetry.space_group_name_H-M   'P 1'
#
loop_
_entity.id
_entity.type
_entity.pdbx_description
1 polymer ?
#
loop_
_entity_poly.entity_id
_entity_poly.type
_entity_poly.pdbx_seq_one_letter_code
_entity_poly.pdbx_strand_id
1 'polypeptide(L)'
;MLDVKIPAFANEADEAAWWDSNRDLVSEEFALAAREGRLLRRSDSSTPSAEVPGLCLSDDELLKVHDAARRRRITFLEYVRLAVHEALDREPAA
;
A
#
# COMPACT_ATOMS: atom_id res chain seq x y z
N MET A 1 -2.89 -5.83 -28.84
CA MET A 1 -2.00 -6.56 -27.92
C MET A 1 -0.68 -6.71 -28.63
N LEU A 2 0.37 -6.01 -28.19
CA LEU A 2 1.72 -6.37 -28.57
C LEU A 2 2.13 -7.51 -27.62
N ASP A 3 2.26 -8.72 -28.17
CA ASP A 3 2.67 -9.89 -27.39
C ASP A 3 4.18 -9.83 -27.14
N VAL A 4 4.59 -9.02 -26.16
CA VAL A 4 6.00 -8.87 -25.78
C VAL A 4 6.43 -10.10 -25.00
N LYS A 5 6.92 -11.12 -25.72
CA LYS A 5 7.51 -12.32 -25.12
C LYS A 5 8.92 -12.02 -24.66
N ILE A 6 9.08 -11.80 -23.36
CA ILE A 6 10.40 -11.68 -22.72
C ILE A 6 11.03 -13.08 -22.71
N PRO A 7 12.19 -13.29 -23.37
CA PRO A 7 12.86 -14.58 -23.38
C PRO A 7 13.52 -14.87 -22.03
N ALA A 8 13.85 -16.14 -21.77
CA ALA A 8 14.70 -16.49 -20.63
C ALA A 8 16.15 -16.14 -20.96
N PHE A 9 16.79 -15.31 -20.14
CA PHE A 9 18.18 -14.90 -20.33
C PHE A 9 19.14 -15.80 -19.57
N ALA A 10 20.29 -16.11 -20.18
CA ALA A 10 21.33 -16.92 -19.55
C ALA A 10 22.23 -16.09 -18.60
N ASN A 11 22.35 -14.79 -18.85
CA ASN A 11 23.13 -13.85 -18.04
C ASN A 11 22.57 -12.42 -18.17
N GLU A 12 23.04 -11.54 -17.28
CA GLU A 12 22.61 -10.13 -17.19
C GLU A 12 22.99 -9.31 -18.44
N ALA A 13 24.12 -9.61 -19.09
CA ALA A 13 24.55 -8.88 -20.27
C ALA A 13 23.62 -9.12 -21.47
N ASP A 14 23.19 -10.37 -21.66
CA ASP A 14 22.22 -10.75 -22.69
C ASP A 14 20.85 -10.12 -22.42
N GLU A 15 20.44 -10.05 -21.15
CA GLU A 15 19.22 -9.37 -20.74
C GLU A 15 19.29 -7.86 -21.04
N ALA A 16 20.37 -7.19 -20.63
CA ALA A 16 20.56 -5.77 -20.87
C ALA A 16 20.57 -5.42 -22.37
N ALA A 17 21.26 -6.23 -23.18
CA ALA A 17 21.28 -6.06 -24.63
C ALA A 17 19.90 -6.22 -25.26
N TRP A 18 19.09 -7.16 -24.75
CA TRP A 18 17.71 -7.32 -25.20
C TRP A 18 16.82 -6.14 -24.80
N TRP A 19 16.92 -5.65 -23.56
CA TRP A 19 16.16 -4.47 -23.12
C TRP A 19 16.50 -3.23 -23.94
N ASP A 20 17.78 -3.00 -24.24
CA ASP A 20 18.23 -1.87 -25.06
C ASP A 20 17.70 -1.98 -26.50
N SER A 21 17.80 -3.17 -27.09
CA SER A 21 17.34 -3.42 -28.46
C SER A 21 15.82 -3.37 -28.63
N ASN A 22 15.05 -3.62 -27.56
CA ASN A 22 13.58 -3.67 -27.58
C ASN A 22 12.93 -2.48 -26.87
N ARG A 23 13.69 -1.42 -26.60
CA ARG A 23 13.25 -0.28 -25.79
C ARG A 23 11.97 0.37 -26.30
N ASP A 24 11.85 0.56 -27.60
CA ASP A 24 10.69 1.22 -28.22
C ASP A 24 9.44 0.36 -28.10
N LEU A 25 9.56 -0.94 -28.40
CA LEU A 25 8.46 -1.91 -28.28
C LEU A 25 7.96 -2.05 -26.84
N VAL A 26 8.88 -2.08 -25.87
CA VAL A 26 8.52 -2.09 -24.44
C VAL A 26 7.82 -0.78 -24.07
N SER A 27 8.31 0.36 -24.54
CA SER A 27 7.73 1.68 -24.25
C SER A 27 6.30 1.81 -24.79
N GLU A 28 6.04 1.31 -26.01
CA GLU A 28 4.70 1.31 -26.61
C GLU A 28 3.72 0.45 -25.83
N GLU A 29 4.12 -0.76 -25.41
CA GLU A 29 3.26 -1.63 -24.60
C GLU A 29 3.00 -1.03 -23.21
N PHE A 30 4.00 -0.39 -22.59
CA PHE A 30 3.79 0.35 -21.33
C PHE A 30 2.80 1.50 -21.48
N ALA A 31 2.89 2.28 -22.57
CA ALA A 31 1.94 3.35 -22.86
C ALA A 31 0.52 2.81 -23.11
N LEU A 32 0.40 1.68 -23.82
CA LEU A 32 -0.88 1.00 -24.01
C LEU A 32 -1.46 0.50 -22.68
N ALA A 33 -0.66 -0.16 -21.86
CA ALA A 33 -1.06 -0.63 -20.53
C ALA A 33 -1.48 0.53 -19.62
N ALA A 34 -0.84 1.69 -19.71
CA ALA A 34 -1.26 2.90 -18.99
C ALA A 34 -2.65 3.36 -19.40
N ARG A 35 -2.91 3.42 -20.72
CA ARG A 35 -4.22 3.83 -21.28
C ARG A 35 -5.34 2.84 -20.92
N GLU A 36 -5.01 1.56 -20.86
CA GLU A 36 -5.94 0.48 -20.52
C GLU A 36 -6.09 0.26 -19.01
N GLY A 37 -5.40 1.02 -18.16
CA GLY A 37 -5.48 0.91 -16.70
C GLY A 37 -4.87 -0.39 -16.15
N ARG A 38 -3.99 -1.05 -16.90
CA ARG A 38 -3.31 -2.30 -16.52
C ARG A 38 -2.05 -2.09 -15.67
N LEU A 39 -1.57 -0.85 -15.56
CA LEU A 39 -0.41 -0.55 -14.73
C LEU A 39 -0.75 -0.67 -13.25
N LEU A 40 -0.08 -1.59 -12.58
CA LEU A 40 -0.10 -1.66 -11.13
C LEU A 40 0.74 -0.52 -10.58
N ARG A 41 0.11 0.41 -9.86
CA ARG A 41 0.85 1.33 -9.01
C ARG A 41 1.35 0.53 -7.82
N ARG A 42 2.66 0.40 -7.67
CA ARG A 42 3.25 -0.04 -6.41
C ARG A 42 2.84 1.02 -5.37
N SER A 43 1.89 0.70 -4.51
CA SER A 43 1.72 1.47 -3.29
C SER A 43 2.92 1.15 -2.42
N ASP A 44 3.53 2.18 -1.84
CA ASP A 44 4.65 2.03 -0.91
C ASP A 44 4.21 1.35 0.41
N SER A 45 2.97 0.84 0.47
CA SER A 45 2.38 0.07 1.55
C SER A 45 2.68 -1.43 1.38
N SER A 46 3.96 -1.80 1.41
CA SER A 46 4.35 -3.16 1.82
C SER A 46 4.46 -3.29 3.35
N THR A 47 3.95 -2.32 4.10
CA THR A 47 3.36 -2.60 5.40
C THR A 47 1.93 -3.06 5.14
N PRO A 48 1.45 -4.15 5.76
CA PRO A 48 0.02 -4.34 5.92
C PRO A 48 -0.48 -3.23 6.87
N SER A 49 -0.57 -2.00 6.38
CA SER A 49 -1.55 -1.07 6.94
C SER A 49 -2.87 -1.63 6.44
N ALA A 50 -3.40 -2.60 7.18
CA ALA A 50 -4.81 -2.91 7.09
C ALA A 50 -5.51 -1.56 7.31
N GLU A 51 -6.00 -0.97 6.23
CA GLU A 51 -7.06 0.01 6.35
C GLU A 51 -8.14 -0.73 7.12
N VAL A 52 -8.31 -0.41 8.41
CA VAL A 52 -9.37 -1.01 9.23
C VAL A 52 -10.66 -0.51 8.60
N PRO A 53 -11.43 -1.35 7.88
CA PRO A 53 -12.63 -0.88 7.22
C PRO A 53 -13.65 -0.60 8.33
N GLY A 54 -14.11 0.65 8.43
CA GLY A 54 -15.26 1.06 9.23
C GLY A 54 -15.25 0.61 10.70
N LEU A 55 -14.37 1.18 11.53
CA LEU A 55 -14.52 1.11 12.97
C LEU A 55 -15.82 1.85 13.38
N CYS A 56 -16.86 1.11 13.72
CA CYS A 56 -18.10 1.68 14.27
C CYS A 56 -17.95 1.90 15.77
N LEU A 57 -17.89 3.17 16.19
CA LEU A 57 -17.98 3.58 17.57
C LEU A 57 -19.38 4.14 17.84
N SER A 58 -19.94 3.84 19.01
CA SER A 58 -21.15 4.52 19.49
C SER A 58 -20.88 6.01 19.76
N ASP A 59 -21.93 6.82 19.80
CA ASP A 59 -21.82 8.26 20.07
C ASP A 59 -21.10 8.57 21.40
N ASP A 60 -21.37 7.77 22.44
CA ASP A 60 -20.71 7.89 23.74
C ASP A 60 -19.21 7.58 23.66
N GLU A 61 -18.83 6.60 22.85
CA GLU A 61 -17.42 6.25 22.62
C GLU A 61 -16.71 7.34 21.82
N LEU A 62 -17.37 7.90 20.80
CA LEU A 62 -16.84 9.03 20.03
C LEU A 62 -16.57 10.24 20.93
N LEU A 63 -17.50 10.58 21.82
CA LEU A 63 -17.33 11.67 22.79
C LEU A 63 -16.14 11.42 23.71
N LYS A 64 -16.02 10.21 24.28
CA LYS A 64 -14.90 9.84 25.15
C LYS A 64 -13.55 9.94 24.43
N VAL A 65 -13.48 9.48 23.19
CA VAL A 65 -12.26 9.56 22.37
C VAL A 65 -11.91 11.02 22.06
N HIS A 66 -12.89 11.84 21.69
CA HIS A 66 -12.68 13.27 21.45
C HIS A 66 -12.15 14.00 22.69
N ASP A 67 -12.75 13.79 23.86
CA ASP A 67 -12.31 14.40 25.11
C ASP A 67 -10.92 13.94 25.53
N ALA A 68 -10.60 12.67 25.32
CA ALA A 68 -9.29 12.13 25.64
C ALA A 68 -8.20 12.63 24.68
N ALA A 69 -8.49 12.72 23.39
CA ALA A 69 -7.60 13.31 22.38
C ALA A 69 -7.33 14.79 22.70
N ARG A 70 -8.37 15.56 23.06
CA ARG A 70 -8.25 16.97 23.45
C ARG A 70 -7.38 17.15 24.70
N ARG A 71 -7.56 16.31 25.73
CA ARG A 71 -6.73 16.35 26.96
C ARG A 71 -5.26 16.06 26.67
N ARG A 72 -4.97 15.14 25.73
CA ARG A 72 -3.61 14.77 25.32
C ARG A 72 -3.02 15.66 24.22
N ARG A 73 -3.80 16.60 23.67
CA ARG A 73 -3.41 17.49 22.54
C ARG A 73 -2.95 16.73 21.29
N ILE A 74 -3.58 15.60 21.00
CA ILE A 74 -3.33 14.78 19.81
C ILE A 74 -4.60 14.67 18.97
N THR A 75 -4.47 14.18 17.73
CA THR A 75 -5.62 14.01 16.84
C THR A 75 -6.50 12.83 17.29
N PHE A 76 -7.77 12.83 16.87
CA PHE A 76 -8.70 11.73 17.16
C PHE A 76 -8.14 10.37 16.71
N LEU A 77 -7.69 10.26 15.45
CA LEU A 77 -7.16 9.01 14.90
C LEU A 77 -5.86 8.57 15.57
N GLU A 78 -5.01 9.51 15.97
CA GLU A 78 -3.79 9.22 16.72
C GLU A 78 -4.10 8.68 18.12
N TYR A 79 -5.10 9.26 18.81
CA TYR A 79 -5.56 8.71 20.08
C TYR A 79 -6.14 7.31 19.92
N VAL A 80 -6.99 7.08 18.91
CA VAL A 80 -7.56 5.75 18.63
C VAL A 80 -6.44 4.73 18.38
N ARG A 81 -5.45 5.08 17.55
CA ARG A 81 -4.29 4.22 17.29
C ARG A 81 -3.54 3.87 18.57
N LEU A 82 -3.24 4.87 19.41
CA LEU A 82 -2.56 4.66 20.68
C LEU A 82 -3.37 3.76 21.61
N ALA A 83 -4.68 4.01 21.73
CA ALA A 83 -5.55 3.22 22.58
C ALA A 83 -5.62 1.74 22.14
N VAL A 84 -5.65 1.49 20.83
CA VAL A 84 -5.60 0.12 20.28
C VAL A 84 -4.27 -0.55 20.61
N HIS A 85 -3.13 0.14 20.45
CA HIS A 85 -1.82 -0.40 20.83
C HIS A 85 -1.75 -0.75 22.32
N GLU A 86 -2.15 0.18 23.19
CA GLU A 86 -2.16 -0.05 24.64
C GLU A 86 -3.10 -1.20 25.04
N ALA A 87 -4.22 -1.39 24.33
CA ALA A 87 -5.13 -2.52 24.58
C ALA A 87 -4.47 -3.84 24.20
N LEU A 88 -3.84 -3.91 23.02
CA LEU A 88 -3.14 -5.10 22.54
C LEU A 88 -1.95 -5.48 23.44
N ASP A 89 -1.22 -4.52 23.99
CA ASP A 89 -0.12 -4.78 24.93
C ASP A 89 -0.60 -5.39 26.27
N ARG A 90 -1.87 -5.18 26.64
CA ARG A 90 -2.47 -5.74 27.86
C ARG A 90 -3.06 -7.13 27.64
N GLU A 91 -3.34 -7.51 26.40
CA GLU A 91 -3.81 -8.85 26.08
C GLU A 91 -2.65 -9.83 26.27
N PRO A 92 -2.81 -10.90 27.06
CA PRO A 92 -1.79 -11.93 27.14
C PRO A 92 -1.63 -12.57 25.76
N ALA A 93 -0.37 -12.72 25.31
CA ALA A 93 -0.09 -13.48 24.09
C ALA A 93 -0.72 -14.88 24.22
N ALA A 94 -1.64 -15.19 23.32
CA ALA A 94 -2.38 -16.45 23.28
C ALA A 94 -1.47 -17.66 23.02
#